data_AF-A0AAU5W425-F1
#
_entry.id   AF-A0AAU5W425-F1
#
_cell.length_a   1.000
_cell.length_b   1.000
_cell.length_c   1.000
_cell.angle_alpha   90.00
_cell.angle_beta   90.00
_cell.angle_gamma   90.00
#
_symmetry.space_group_name_H-M   'P 1'
#
loop_
_entity.id
_entity.type
_entity.pdbx_description
1 polymer ?
#
loop_
_entity_poly.entity_id
_entity_poly.type
_entity_poly.pdbx_seq_one_letter_code
_entity_poly.pdbx_strand_id
1 'polypeptide(L)' 'MAEEIRSEVGPGAFSAYVTHAIERQREQDRLGELVAWMEEKHGPVSEAELAAAESERREIERWFDEHEAQAAGREAA' A
#
# COMPACT_ATOMS: atom_id res chain seq x y z
N MET A 1 -18.95 -9.24 18.75
CA MET A 1 -17.65 -8.99 18.11
C MET A 1 -16.64 -10.12 18.34
N ALA A 2 -16.03 -10.28 19.53
CA ALA A 2 -15.03 -11.36 19.74
C ALA A 2 -15.62 -12.77 19.53
N GLU A 3 -16.85 -13.01 19.99
CA GLU A 3 -17.54 -14.29 19.78
C GLU A 3 -17.97 -14.50 18.31
N GLU A 4 -18.33 -13.43 17.60
CA GLU A 4 -18.63 -13.49 16.16
C GLU A 4 -17.38 -13.85 15.36
N ILE A 5 -16.27 -13.15 15.60
CA ILE A 5 -14.98 -13.47 14.99
C ILE A 5 -14.56 -14.91 15.32
N ARG A 6 -14.72 -15.35 16.57
CA ARG A 6 -14.43 -16.73 16.97
C ARG A 6 -15.32 -17.73 16.24
N SER A 7 -16.58 -17.40 15.99
CA SER A 7 -17.49 -18.25 15.20
C SER A 7 -17.10 -18.31 13.72
N GLU A 8 -16.54 -17.23 13.16
CA GLU A 8 -16.07 -17.15 11.78
C GLU A 8 -14.74 -17.87 11.55
N VAL A 9 -13.76 -17.67 12.43
CA VAL A 9 -12.40 -18.25 12.28
C VAL A 9 -12.26 -19.62 12.95
N GLY A 10 -13.19 -19.97 13.84
CA GLY A 10 -13.18 -21.20 14.62
C GLY A 10 -12.35 -21.14 15.93
N PRO A 11 -12.66 -22.00 16.91
CA PRO A 11 -12.11 -21.93 18.26
C PRO A 11 -10.59 -22.19 18.36
N GLY A 12 -9.95 -22.71 17.30
CA GLY A 12 -8.49 -22.91 17.23
C GLY A 12 -7.71 -21.80 16.53
N ALA A 13 -8.35 -20.99 15.68
CA ALA A 13 -7.67 -19.96 14.90
C ALA A 13 -7.82 -18.55 15.49
N PHE A 14 -8.69 -18.36 16.48
CA PHE A 14 -8.97 -17.05 17.08
C PHE A 14 -7.70 -16.37 17.63
N SER A 15 -6.86 -17.10 18.36
CA SER A 15 -5.61 -16.54 18.91
C SER A 15 -4.64 -16.13 17.80
N ALA A 16 -4.53 -16.91 16.72
CA ALA A 16 -3.68 -16.58 15.58
C ALA A 16 -4.21 -15.34 14.83
N TYR A 17 -5.52 -15.26 14.64
CA TYR A 17 -6.17 -14.09 14.06
C TYR A 17 -5.92 -12.82 14.88
N VAL A 18 -6.09 -12.89 16.20
CA VAL A 18 -5.85 -11.75 17.10
C VAL A 18 -4.40 -11.31 17.05
N THR A 19 -3.45 -12.25 17.06
CA THR A 19 -2.03 -11.93 16.91
C THR A 19 -1.76 -11.17 15.61
N HIS A 20 -2.26 -11.68 14.48
CA HIS A 20 -2.08 -11.05 13.19
C HIS A 20 -2.74 -9.65 13.13
N ALA A 21 -3.93 -9.51 13.69
CA ALA A 21 -4.63 -8.23 13.75
C ALA A 21 -3.84 -7.19 14.57
N ILE A 22 -3.24 -7.60 15.70
CA ILE A 22 -2.40 -6.71 16.52
C ILE A 22 -1.11 -6.32 15.79
N GLU A 23 -0.48 -7.25 15.07
CA GLU A 23 0.70 -6.97 14.25
C GLU A 23 0.39 -5.94 13.16
N ARG A 24 -0.73 -6.16 12.44
CA ARG A 24 -1.24 -5.24 11.43
C ARG A 24 -1.56 -3.86 12.02
N GLN A 25 -2.17 -3.81 13.20
CA GLN A 25 -2.48 -2.56 13.88
C GLN A 25 -1.19 -1.79 14.21
N ARG A 26 -0.19 -2.44 14.80
CA ARG A 26 1.10 -1.82 15.13
C ARG A 26 1.87 -1.34 13.91
N GLU A 27 1.74 -2.04 12.78
CA GLU A 27 2.29 -1.56 11.51
C GLU A 27 1.58 -0.28 11.05
N GLN A 28 0.25 -0.27 11.08
CA GLN A 28 -0.53 0.91 10.70
C GLN A 28 -0.29 2.11 11.63
N ASP A 29 -0.15 1.88 12.93
CA ASP A 29 0.16 2.92 13.91
C ASP A 29 1.50 3.59 13.57
N ARG A 30 2.54 2.80 13.26
CA ARG A 30 3.87 3.31 12.84
C ARG A 30 3.82 4.06 11.52
N LEU A 31 3.02 3.60 10.56
CA LEU A 31 2.79 4.32 9.30
C LEU A 31 2.07 5.64 9.54
N GLY A 32 1.08 5.65 10.43
CA GLY A 32 0.35 6.85 10.84
C GLY A 32 1.26 7.88 11.50
N GLU A 33 2.15 7.45 12.39
CA GLU A 33 3.17 8.32 13.01
C GLU A 33 4.10 8.95 11.95
N LEU A 34 4.53 8.17 10.96
CA LEU A 34 5.35 8.67 9.85
C LEU A 34 4.61 9.72 9.01
N VAL A 35 3.36 9.43 8.64
CA VAL A 35 2.51 10.36 7.87
C VAL A 35 2.31 11.65 8.65
N ALA A 36 1.96 11.57 9.94
CA ALA A 36 1.76 12.74 10.78
C ALA A 36 3.03 13.61 10.85
N TRP A 37 4.21 13.00 10.99
CA TRP A 37 5.48 13.73 10.97
C TRP A 37 5.74 14.42 9.62
N MET A 38 5.41 13.76 8.50
CA MET A 38 5.55 14.37 7.18
C MET A 38 4.59 15.55 6.99
N GLU A 39 3.34 15.42 7.43
CA GLU A 39 2.34 16.49 7.36
C GLU A 39 2.68 17.67 8.27
N GLU A 40 3.25 17.43 9.46
CA GLU A 40 3.74 18.50 10.33
C GLU A 40 4.83 19.33 9.63
N LYS A 41 5.72 18.65 8.90
CA LYS A 41 6.87 19.29 8.25
C LYS A 41 6.51 19.96 6.92
N HIS A 42 5.60 19.37 6.14
CA HIS A 42 5.34 19.76 4.75
C HIS A 42 3.91 20.29 4.52
N GLY A 43 3.02 20.13 5.49
CA GLY A 43 1.58 20.31 5.31
C GLY A 43 0.91 19.07 4.73
N PRO A 44 -0.44 19.03 4.74
CA PRO A 44 -1.21 17.96 4.13
C PRO A 44 -1.04 17.96 2.61
N VAL A 45 -1.10 16.77 1.98
CA VAL A 45 -1.05 16.63 0.52
C VAL A 45 -2.31 17.23 -0.10
N SER A 46 -2.14 18.16 -1.04
CA SER A 46 -3.26 18.74 -1.78
C SER A 46 -3.72 17.82 -2.91
N GLU A 47 -4.97 17.97 -3.34
CA GLU A 47 -5.52 17.24 -4.49
C GLU A 47 -4.72 17.50 -5.78
N ALA A 48 -4.19 18.72 -5.94
CA ALA A 48 -3.38 19.09 -7.09
C ALA A 48 -2.03 18.36 -7.11
N GLU A 49 -1.36 18.25 -5.96
CA GLU A 49 -0.12 17.48 -5.82
C GLU A 49 -0.37 15.99 -6.07
N LEU A 50 -1.47 15.45 -5.54
CA LEU A 50 -1.85 14.06 -5.78
C LEU A 50 -2.12 13.79 -7.26
N ALA A 51 -2.82 14.70 -7.95
CA ALA A 51 -3.08 14.58 -9.39
C ALA A 51 -1.80 14.67 -10.23
N ALA A 52 -0.86 15.54 -9.85
CA ALA A 52 0.44 15.65 -10.52
C ALA A 52 1.26 14.36 -10.35
N ALA A 53 1.34 13.83 -9.12
CA ALA A 53 2.05 12.58 -8.84
C ALA A 53 1.44 11.38 -9.58
N GLU A 54 0.11 11.31 -9.67
CA GLU A 54 -0.58 10.25 -10.43
C GLU A 54 -0.32 10.37 -11.94
N SER A 55 -0.25 11.59 -12.48
CA SER A 55 0.13 11.80 -13.89
C SER A 55 1.55 11.32 -14.16
N GLU A 56 2.50 11.71 -13.30
CA GLU A 56 3.91 11.30 -13.39
C GLU A 56 4.04 9.78 -13.29
N ARG A 57 3.35 9.14 -12.34
CA ARG A 57 3.33 7.69 -12.18
C ARG A 57 2.90 6.98 -13.46
N ARG A 58 1.83 7.46 -14.11
CA ARG A 58 1.34 6.89 -15.37
C ARG A 58 2.30 7.10 -16.54
N GLU A 59 3.02 8.22 -16.57
CA GLU A 59 4.07 8.46 -17.57
C GLU A 59 5.22 7.48 -17.41
N ILE A 60 5.64 7.25 -16.17
CA ILE A 60 6.68 6.28 -15.82
C ILE A 60 6.24 4.87 -16.23
N GLU A 61 5.01 4.46 -15.92
CA GLU A 61 4.49 3.15 -16.32
C GLU A 61 4.51 2.94 -17.84
N ARG A 62 4.02 3.93 -18.61
CA ARG A 62 4.05 3.86 -20.08
C ARG A 62 5.47 3.74 -20.61
N TRP A 63 6.40 4.51 -20.04
CA TRP A 63 7.81 4.44 -20.43
C TRP A 63 8.36 3.02 -20.19
N PHE A 64 8.09 2.42 -19.03
CA PHE A 64 8.53 1.05 -18.74
C PHE A 64 7.95 0.03 -19.71
N ASP A 65 6.64 0.09 -19.98
CA ASP A 65 5.97 -0.82 -20.91
C ASP A 65 6.55 -0.73 -22.33
N GLU A 66 6.77 0.50 -22.82
CA GLU A 66 7.38 0.75 -24.12
C GLU A 66 8.81 0.22 -24.20
N HIS A 67 9.58 0.36 -23.12
CA HIS A 67 10.96 -0.13 -23.06
C HIS A 67 11.05 -1.66 -22.95
N GLU A 68 10.14 -2.30 -22.22
CA GLU A 68 10.02 -3.75 -22.16
C GLU A 68 9.65 -4.32 -23.53
N ALA A 69 8.67 -3.71 -24.22
CA ALA A 69 8.28 -4.11 -25.57
C ALA A 69 9.43 -3.97 -26.59
N GLN A 70 10.23 -2.90 -26.49
CA GLN A 70 11.41 -2.69 -27.33
C GLN A 70 12.57 -3.64 -27.01
N ALA A 71 12.70 -4.08 -25.76
CA ALA A 71 13.68 -5.12 -25.39
C ALA A 71 13.28 -6.47 -25.97
N ALA A 72 12.02 -6.88 -25.79
CA ALA A 72 11.49 -8.12 -26.33
C ALA A 72 11.55 -8.17 -27.88
N GLY A 73 11.27 -7.04 -28.55
CA GLY A 73 11.36 -6.93 -30.00
C GLY A 73 12.80 -7.02 -30.55
N ARG A 74 13.81 -6.65 -29.75
CA ARG A 74 15.23 -6.79 -30.10
C ARG A 74 15.77 -8.20 -29.87
N GLU A 75 15.22 -8.95 -28.91
CA GLU A 75 15.59 -10.35 -28.68
C GLU A 75 14.96 -11.31 -29.71
N ALA A 76 13.83 -10.92 -30.32
CA ALA A 76 13.13 -11.72 -31.32
C ALA A 76 13.62 -11.52 -32.77
N ALA A 77 14.58 -10.62 -33.01
CA ALA A 77 15.12 -10.24 -34.33
C ALA A 77 16.57 -10.71 -34.51
#